data_AF-A0A926I2J4-F1
#
_entry.id   AF-A0A926I2J4-F1
#
_cell.length_a   1.000
_cell.length_b   1.000
_cell.length_c   1.000
_cell.angle_alpha   90.00
_cell.angle_beta   90.00
_cell.angle_gamma   90.00
#
_symmetry.space_group_name_H-M   'P 1'
#
loop_
_entity.id
_entity.type
_entity.pdbx_description
1 polymer ?
#
loop_
_entity_poly.entity_id
_entity_poly.type
_entity_poly.pdbx_seq_one_letter_code
_entity_poly.pdbx_strand_id
1 'polypeptide(L)'
;MLDRLIDTSKTVTKPASWKDAVTDLEVDKIISTLTTSGEDVQCDGDAIVRFLTADPDEITQRSAMLDDFAKIEDIEGRITKCIEGITRLQYMMERSQTSSEDIYRQIAAWHGAAQYSTCVTMLRDELLGRDELTSPRLLNLKRQITALSQSTDFQNDARLLEAAKEWFQLPKDVYVGFNYVSGSGLDSIQVAAVDEEATPIESLIRETSLGQALPNSLEGLVPFPVLSQSAQLESYLIKQIEKRWSKKLARLKKELDKLALSDCQGLIALNEDFKFLRMGLRLIHAAKQKGCGLCRPALGSGPLQISQLMYPRLTLISEEPVVENDVTMEYGSFAVITGANHSGKTSYLKSVGQACMLAQLGFFVPAAAMRFTPVKTMFTLFSGEEDDELRYSRMGLEVQRIHTILQEADSESMVFFNEPLTSTNPIEAISLCVEWIVHFINTGITGFMVTHMHDIYFSLEKTLSEEKKRKFRSLVTITRRNDAHVLKNLYRVVEQEPSKTSYAADVADSFGISLEKLIEDPALREQAQRYQKDVSEQSLFE
;
A
#
# COMPACT_ATOMS: atom_id res chain seq x y z
N MET A 1 -17.22 -2.24 22.66
CA MET A 1 -16.54 -1.79 21.45
C MET A 1 -15.81 -2.99 20.90
N LEU A 2 -16.00 -3.32 19.62
CA LEU A 2 -15.33 -4.44 18.97
C LEU A 2 -13.83 -4.16 18.97
N ASP A 3 -13.04 -5.19 19.28
CA ASP A 3 -11.60 -5.02 19.34
C ASP A 3 -11.03 -4.93 17.92
N ARG A 4 -10.10 -4.00 17.70
CA ARG A 4 -9.33 -3.94 16.46
C ARG A 4 -8.50 -5.21 16.31
N LEU A 5 -8.37 -5.70 15.09
CA LEU A 5 -7.47 -6.81 14.75
C LEU A 5 -6.03 -6.34 14.60
N ILE A 6 -5.82 -5.07 14.25
CA ILE A 6 -4.49 -4.46 14.06
C ILE A 6 -4.30 -3.34 15.08
N ASP A 7 -3.24 -3.43 15.88
CA ASP A 7 -2.90 -2.37 16.83
C ASP A 7 -1.96 -1.37 16.17
N THR A 8 -2.51 -0.24 15.73
CA THR A 8 -1.76 0.87 15.11
C THR A 8 -1.17 1.83 16.14
N SER A 9 -1.43 1.64 17.45
CA SER A 9 -0.77 2.41 18.50
C SER A 9 0.69 1.97 18.73
N LYS A 10 1.01 0.73 18.33
CA LYS A 10 2.34 0.11 18.41
C LYS A 10 3.20 0.36 17.18
N THR A 11 2.98 1.48 16.49
CA THR A 11 3.69 1.79 15.25
C THR A 11 5.16 2.10 15.49
N VAL A 12 5.95 1.99 14.42
CA VAL A 12 7.36 2.33 14.40
C VAL A 12 7.63 3.76 14.87
N THR A 13 8.83 3.98 15.41
CA THR A 13 9.29 5.32 15.77
C THR A 13 9.81 6.04 14.53
N LYS A 14 9.70 7.39 14.48
CA LYS A 14 10.21 8.24 13.39
C LYS A 14 9.65 7.89 11.99
N PRO A 15 8.36 8.15 11.72
CA PRO A 15 7.68 7.74 10.49
C PRO A 15 8.31 8.30 9.20
N ALA A 16 9.01 9.44 9.25
CA ALA A 16 9.70 10.00 8.09
C ALA A 16 10.79 9.05 7.54
N SER A 17 11.61 8.45 8.42
CA SER A 17 12.64 7.47 8.01
C SER A 17 12.04 6.26 7.30
N TRP A 18 10.88 5.79 7.79
CA TRP A 18 10.16 4.68 7.19
C TRP A 18 9.51 5.03 5.85
N LYS A 19 8.96 6.24 5.70
CA LYS A 19 8.39 6.72 4.44
C LYS A 19 9.44 6.76 3.33
N ASP A 20 10.60 7.32 3.67
CA ASP A 20 11.79 7.33 2.82
C ASP A 20 12.20 5.91 2.42
N ALA A 21 12.31 5.02 3.41
CA ALA A 21 12.69 3.63 3.17
C ALA A 21 11.67 2.87 2.33
N VAL A 22 10.36 3.11 2.51
CA VAL A 22 9.29 2.48 1.73
C VAL A 22 9.44 2.82 0.25
N THR A 23 9.78 4.08 -0.05
CA THR A 23 10.00 4.55 -1.43
C THR A 23 11.30 4.00 -2.01
N ASP A 24 12.42 4.19 -1.31
CA ASP A 24 13.75 3.80 -1.80
C ASP A 24 13.89 2.29 -2.00
N LEU A 25 13.27 1.49 -1.12
CA LEU A 25 13.24 0.04 -1.21
C LEU A 25 12.12 -0.49 -2.10
N GLU A 26 11.32 0.37 -2.73
CA GLU A 26 10.20 0.01 -3.61
C GLU A 26 9.11 -0.86 -2.96
N VAL A 27 8.87 -0.68 -1.65
CA VAL A 27 7.76 -1.36 -0.97
C VAL A 27 6.42 -0.79 -1.41
N ASP A 28 6.34 0.52 -1.65
CA ASP A 28 5.19 1.17 -2.28
C ASP A 28 4.76 0.48 -3.59
N LYS A 29 5.72 0.02 -4.41
CA LYS A 29 5.45 -0.73 -5.65
C LYS A 29 4.91 -2.13 -5.40
N ILE A 30 5.28 -2.78 -4.30
CA ILE A 30 4.66 -4.04 -3.86
C ILE A 30 3.21 -3.79 -3.49
N ILE A 31 2.99 -2.79 -2.63
CA ILE A 31 1.64 -2.43 -2.14
C ILE A 31 0.73 -2.08 -3.32
N SER A 32 1.20 -1.23 -4.24
CA SER A 32 0.41 -0.82 -5.42
C SER A 32 0.08 -1.98 -6.35
N THR A 33 0.95 -2.99 -6.44
CA THR A 33 0.69 -4.23 -7.20
C THR A 33 -0.37 -5.10 -6.51
N LEU A 34 -0.44 -5.08 -5.18
CA LEU A 34 -1.40 -5.87 -4.39
C LEU A 34 -2.75 -5.16 -4.21
N THR A 35 -2.83 -3.86 -4.44
CA THR A 35 -4.07 -3.09 -4.40
C THR A 35 -4.69 -2.96 -5.78
N THR A 36 -5.98 -3.25 -5.93
CA THR A 36 -6.69 -3.12 -7.22
C THR A 36 -7.15 -1.67 -7.45
N SER A 37 -7.21 -1.24 -8.72
CA SER A 37 -7.67 0.10 -9.10
C SER A 37 -9.12 0.34 -8.65
N GLY A 38 -9.35 1.40 -7.86
CA GLY A 38 -10.68 1.79 -7.36
C GLY A 38 -10.97 1.41 -5.90
N GLU A 39 -10.05 0.71 -5.22
CA GLU A 39 -10.15 0.48 -3.77
C GLU A 39 -9.56 1.69 -3.02
N ASP A 40 -10.31 2.24 -2.05
CA ASP A 40 -9.98 3.51 -1.37
C ASP A 40 -8.49 3.66 -1.02
N VAL A 41 -7.97 4.83 -1.41
CA VAL A 41 -6.66 5.49 -1.23
C VAL A 41 -5.95 5.30 0.12
N GLN A 42 -6.56 4.64 1.11
CA GLN A 42 -6.02 4.44 2.47
C GLN A 42 -4.94 3.35 2.60
N CYS A 43 -4.47 2.77 1.48
CA CYS A 43 -3.32 1.86 1.43
C CYS A 43 -2.35 2.30 0.33
N ASP A 44 -2.07 3.61 0.22
CA ASP A 44 -0.91 4.09 -0.54
C ASP A 44 0.41 3.80 0.21
N GLY A 45 1.54 4.06 -0.44
CA GLY A 45 2.87 3.85 0.14
C GLY A 45 3.11 4.63 1.44
N ASP A 46 2.41 5.75 1.67
CA ASP A 46 2.51 6.50 2.92
C ASP A 46 1.65 5.87 4.03
N ALA A 47 0.48 5.36 3.66
CA ALA A 47 -0.46 4.72 4.56
C ALA A 47 -0.04 3.30 4.99
N ILE A 48 1.01 2.70 4.42
CA ILE A 48 1.57 1.46 4.94
C ILE A 48 2.43 1.69 6.19
N VAL A 49 3.00 2.90 6.34
CA VAL A 49 3.91 3.23 7.45
C VAL A 49 3.18 3.16 8.80
N ARG A 50 1.89 3.53 8.85
CA ARG A 50 1.04 3.39 10.05
C ARG A 50 0.74 1.94 10.45
N PHE A 51 1.14 0.96 9.65
CA PHE A 51 1.06 -0.45 10.02
C PHE A 51 2.41 -1.03 10.41
N LEU A 52 3.54 -0.43 10.01
CA LEU A 52 4.84 -0.91 10.43
C LEU A 52 4.97 -0.85 11.96
N THR A 53 5.47 -1.93 12.55
CA THR A 53 5.68 -2.04 14.00
C THR A 53 7.02 -2.70 14.29
N ALA A 54 7.59 -2.38 15.45
CA ALA A 54 8.73 -3.09 16.03
C ALA A 54 8.32 -4.03 17.19
N ASP A 55 7.02 -4.13 17.49
CA ASP A 55 6.49 -4.97 18.56
C ASP A 55 6.39 -6.45 18.09
N PRO A 56 7.15 -7.38 18.71
CA PRO A 56 7.15 -8.77 18.30
C PRO A 56 5.80 -9.48 18.46
N ASP A 57 5.03 -9.11 19.48
CA ASP A 57 3.71 -9.71 19.73
C ASP A 57 2.75 -9.28 18.62
N GLU A 58 2.77 -8.00 18.24
CA GLU A 58 1.93 -7.49 17.15
C GLU A 58 2.22 -8.20 15.83
N ILE A 59 3.49 -8.31 15.45
CA ILE A 59 3.94 -9.02 14.25
C ILE A 59 3.49 -10.49 14.27
N THR A 60 3.65 -11.14 15.42
CA THR A 60 3.29 -12.55 15.61
C THR A 60 1.78 -12.77 15.48
N GLN A 61 0.97 -11.89 16.09
CA GLN A 61 -0.49 -11.96 16.02
C GLN A 61 -0.99 -11.76 14.58
N ARG A 62 -0.47 -10.75 13.85
CA ARG A 62 -0.83 -10.52 12.44
C ARG A 62 -0.49 -11.71 11.55
N SER A 63 0.71 -12.25 11.70
CA SER A 63 1.14 -13.43 10.94
C SER A 63 0.26 -14.66 11.24
N ALA A 64 -0.20 -14.83 12.48
CA ALA A 64 -1.11 -15.92 12.85
C ALA A 64 -2.49 -15.77 12.19
N MET A 65 -3.03 -14.55 12.12
CA MET A 65 -4.31 -14.30 11.43
C MET A 65 -4.20 -14.57 9.92
N LEU A 66 -3.10 -14.18 9.29
CA LEU A 66 -2.84 -14.50 7.88
C LEU A 66 -2.71 -16.01 7.66
N ASP A 67 -2.05 -16.73 8.56
CA ASP A 67 -1.91 -18.19 8.49
C ASP A 67 -3.26 -18.92 8.59
N ASP A 68 -4.13 -18.48 9.51
CA ASP A 68 -5.51 -18.99 9.62
C ASP A 68 -6.29 -18.73 8.32
N PHE A 69 -6.31 -17.47 7.88
CA PHE A 69 -7.06 -17.08 6.68
C PHE A 69 -6.55 -17.76 5.42
N ALA A 70 -5.23 -17.95 5.27
CA ALA A 70 -4.65 -18.61 4.10
C ALA A 70 -5.01 -20.11 3.97
N LYS A 71 -5.64 -20.71 4.99
CA LYS A 71 -6.17 -22.09 4.96
C LYS A 71 -7.62 -22.16 4.46
N ILE A 72 -8.31 -21.03 4.42
CA ILE A 72 -9.74 -20.96 4.07
C ILE A 72 -9.90 -20.79 2.56
N GLU A 73 -10.76 -21.61 1.96
CA GLU A 73 -11.10 -21.51 0.54
C GLU A 73 -11.87 -20.21 0.22
N ASP A 74 -11.48 -19.55 -0.86
CA ASP A 74 -12.06 -18.26 -1.31
C ASP A 74 -12.02 -17.16 -0.24
N ILE A 75 -11.03 -17.17 0.65
CA ILE A 75 -10.93 -16.20 1.73
C ILE A 75 -10.84 -14.76 1.24
N GLU A 76 -10.17 -14.53 0.12
CA GLU A 76 -10.02 -13.19 -0.47
C GLU A 76 -11.36 -12.63 -0.96
N GLY A 77 -12.16 -13.46 -1.65
CA GLY A 77 -13.50 -13.08 -2.09
C GLY A 77 -14.43 -12.79 -0.90
N ARG A 78 -14.35 -13.61 0.15
CA ARG A 78 -15.13 -13.42 1.39
C ARG A 78 -14.76 -12.13 2.12
N ILE A 79 -13.48 -11.86 2.31
CA ILE A 79 -13.02 -10.61 2.95
C ILE A 79 -13.39 -9.40 2.09
N THR A 80 -13.31 -9.51 0.77
CA THR A 80 -13.73 -8.44 -0.15
C THR A 80 -15.21 -8.11 0.02
N LYS A 81 -16.10 -9.10 0.08
CA LYS A 81 -17.53 -8.87 0.37
C LYS A 81 -17.77 -8.19 1.72
N CYS A 82 -16.99 -8.58 2.75
CA CYS A 82 -17.07 -7.93 4.06
C CYS A 82 -16.66 -6.46 3.99
N ILE A 83 -15.54 -6.15 3.32
CA ILE A 83 -15.05 -4.79 3.09
C ILE A 83 -16.11 -3.96 2.35
N GLU A 84 -16.67 -4.46 1.25
CA GLU A 84 -17.72 -3.78 0.47
C GLU A 84 -18.96 -3.50 1.34
N GLY A 85 -19.38 -4.47 2.14
CA GLY A 85 -20.51 -4.33 3.05
C GLY A 85 -20.26 -3.27 4.13
N ILE A 86 -19.07 -3.25 4.74
CA ILE A 86 -18.70 -2.29 5.78
C ILE A 86 -18.50 -0.88 5.18
N THR A 87 -17.88 -0.76 4.01
CA THR A 87 -17.77 0.52 3.29
C THR A 87 -19.14 1.09 2.96
N ARG A 88 -20.08 0.25 2.50
CA ARG A 88 -21.47 0.66 2.28
C ARG A 88 -22.15 1.10 3.58
N LEU A 89 -21.93 0.38 4.69
CA LEU A 89 -22.44 0.77 6.01
C LEU A 89 -21.95 2.16 6.39
N GLN A 90 -20.63 2.38 6.32
CA GLN A 90 -20.01 3.68 6.63
C GLN A 90 -20.60 4.80 5.78
N TYR A 91 -20.66 4.60 4.45
CA TYR A 91 -21.23 5.58 3.53
C TYR A 91 -22.68 5.96 3.89
N MET A 92 -23.53 4.96 4.18
CA MET A 92 -24.92 5.22 4.55
C MET A 92 -25.06 5.90 5.92
N MET A 93 -24.21 5.54 6.89
CA MET A 93 -24.17 6.19 8.21
C MET A 93 -23.77 7.66 8.09
N GLU A 94 -22.71 7.97 7.34
CA GLU A 94 -22.26 9.35 7.09
C GLU A 94 -23.34 10.17 6.36
N ARG A 95 -23.94 9.59 5.32
CA ARG A 95 -25.00 10.24 4.54
C ARG A 95 -26.26 10.51 5.37
N SER A 96 -26.55 9.66 6.36
CA SER A 96 -27.67 9.87 7.29
C SER A 96 -27.50 11.10 8.18
N GLN A 97 -26.26 11.54 8.39
CA GLN A 97 -25.92 12.70 9.22
C GLN A 97 -25.70 13.98 8.41
N THR A 98 -25.17 13.86 7.18
CA THR A 98 -24.74 15.00 6.37
C THR A 98 -25.78 15.50 5.35
N SER A 99 -26.78 14.69 5.00
CA SER A 99 -27.78 15.09 3.99
C SER A 99 -28.67 16.23 4.49
N SER A 100 -28.91 17.24 3.64
CA SER A 100 -29.76 18.39 3.95
C SER A 100 -31.26 18.05 3.98
N GLU A 101 -31.71 17.20 3.06
CA GLU A 101 -33.10 16.78 2.92
C GLU A 101 -33.42 15.61 3.87
N ASP A 102 -34.61 15.64 4.48
CA ASP A 102 -35.00 14.72 5.55
C ASP A 102 -35.24 13.30 5.04
N ILE A 103 -35.84 13.17 3.86
CA ILE A 103 -36.05 11.87 3.20
C ILE A 103 -34.73 11.15 2.96
N TYR A 104 -33.68 11.86 2.53
CA TYR A 104 -32.38 11.25 2.28
C TYR A 104 -31.68 10.82 3.56
N ARG A 105 -31.78 11.62 4.64
CA ARG A 105 -31.25 11.21 5.94
C ARG A 105 -31.90 9.93 6.44
N GLN A 106 -33.23 9.86 6.41
CA GLN A 106 -33.97 8.71 6.93
C GLN A 106 -33.78 7.46 6.07
N ILE A 107 -33.76 7.58 4.74
CA ILE A 107 -33.47 6.46 3.84
C ILE A 107 -32.04 5.95 4.07
N ALA A 108 -31.07 6.85 4.24
CA ALA A 108 -29.69 6.48 4.52
C ALA A 108 -29.57 5.76 5.87
N ALA A 109 -30.22 6.25 6.92
CA ALA A 109 -30.27 5.60 8.22
C ALA A 109 -30.90 4.20 8.15
N TRP A 110 -32.01 4.04 7.43
CA TRP A 110 -32.68 2.75 7.26
C TRP A 110 -31.79 1.73 6.52
N HIS A 111 -31.25 2.11 5.38
CA HIS A 111 -30.35 1.24 4.62
C HIS A 111 -29.07 0.92 5.40
N GLY A 112 -28.51 1.90 6.13
CA GLY A 112 -27.33 1.67 6.95
C GLY A 112 -27.61 0.71 8.11
N ALA A 113 -28.76 0.82 8.78
CA ALA A 113 -29.17 -0.13 9.81
C ALA A 113 -29.37 -1.55 9.27
N ALA A 114 -29.98 -1.68 8.08
CA ALA A 114 -30.09 -2.96 7.39
C ALA A 114 -28.70 -3.52 7.02
N GLN A 115 -27.80 -2.67 6.53
CA GLN A 115 -26.44 -3.05 6.17
C GLN A 115 -25.62 -3.48 7.40
N TYR A 116 -25.80 -2.82 8.55
CA TYR A 116 -25.19 -3.23 9.82
C TYR A 116 -25.56 -4.68 10.17
N SER A 117 -26.85 -5.03 10.09
CA SER A 117 -27.32 -6.40 10.36
C SER A 117 -26.71 -7.43 9.39
N THR A 118 -26.63 -7.07 8.10
CA THR A 118 -25.98 -7.89 7.07
C THR A 118 -24.50 -8.11 7.38
N CYS A 119 -23.76 -7.06 7.74
CA CYS A 119 -22.33 -7.15 8.03
C CYS A 119 -22.05 -8.05 9.25
N VAL A 120 -22.81 -7.91 10.33
CA VAL A 120 -22.64 -8.77 11.52
C VAL A 120 -22.90 -10.24 11.18
N THR A 121 -23.96 -10.51 10.41
CA THR A 121 -24.32 -11.87 9.98
C THR A 121 -23.26 -12.47 9.06
N MET A 122 -22.80 -11.71 8.06
CA MET A 122 -21.75 -12.13 7.12
C MET A 122 -20.44 -12.44 7.84
N LEU A 123 -20.00 -11.58 8.75
CA LEU A 123 -18.79 -11.82 9.55
C LEU A 123 -18.92 -13.09 10.38
N ARG A 124 -20.08 -13.30 11.03
CA ARG A 124 -20.33 -14.49 11.84
C ARG A 124 -20.31 -15.77 11.01
N ASP A 125 -21.08 -15.81 9.93
CA ASP A 125 -21.39 -17.06 9.24
C ASP A 125 -20.38 -17.39 8.14
N GLU A 126 -19.93 -16.38 7.40
CA GLU A 126 -19.07 -16.60 6.22
C GLU A 126 -17.58 -16.57 6.55
N LEU A 127 -17.17 -15.73 7.51
CA LEU A 127 -15.77 -15.46 7.82
C LEU A 127 -15.31 -16.13 9.12
N LEU A 128 -15.98 -15.87 10.24
CA LEU A 128 -15.53 -16.26 11.59
C LEU A 128 -16.10 -17.58 12.08
N GLY A 129 -17.17 -18.09 11.47
CA GLY A 129 -17.87 -19.33 11.85
C GLY A 129 -17.08 -20.62 11.59
N ARG A 130 -15.81 -20.49 11.23
CA ARG A 130 -14.90 -21.57 10.78
C ARG A 130 -14.17 -22.22 11.96
N ASP A 131 -13.91 -23.51 11.84
CA ASP A 131 -13.22 -24.32 12.87
C ASP A 131 -11.70 -24.29 12.70
N GLU A 132 -11.23 -23.86 11.52
CA GLU A 132 -9.83 -23.75 11.13
C GLU A 132 -9.10 -22.57 11.80
N LEU A 133 -9.84 -21.66 12.46
CA LEU A 133 -9.29 -20.47 13.12
C LEU A 133 -8.61 -20.84 14.45
N THR A 134 -7.36 -20.41 14.61
CA THR A 134 -6.54 -20.68 15.81
C THR A 134 -5.93 -19.43 16.42
N SER A 135 -5.85 -18.33 15.67
CA SER A 135 -5.27 -17.07 16.08
C SER A 135 -6.09 -16.41 17.19
N PRO A 136 -5.46 -15.94 18.29
CA PRO A 136 -6.16 -15.37 19.43
C PRO A 136 -7.08 -14.19 19.05
N ARG A 137 -6.64 -13.33 18.13
CA ARG A 137 -7.41 -12.15 17.69
C ARG A 137 -8.66 -12.52 16.89
N LEU A 138 -8.58 -13.44 15.93
CA LEU A 138 -9.76 -13.88 15.18
C LEU A 138 -10.72 -14.67 16.07
N LEU A 139 -10.21 -15.49 16.99
CA LEU A 139 -11.05 -16.17 17.98
C LEU A 139 -11.75 -15.19 18.93
N ASN A 140 -11.06 -14.13 19.35
CA ASN A 140 -11.67 -13.07 20.14
C ASN A 140 -12.77 -12.34 19.36
N LEU A 141 -12.49 -11.94 18.12
CA LEU A 141 -13.47 -11.30 17.25
C LEU A 141 -14.66 -12.23 16.98
N LYS A 142 -14.43 -13.53 16.74
CA LYS A 142 -15.48 -14.56 16.62
C LYS A 142 -16.41 -14.56 17.83
N ARG A 143 -15.85 -14.54 19.04
CA ARG A 143 -16.65 -14.46 20.30
C ARG A 143 -17.44 -13.16 20.38
N GLN A 144 -16.82 -12.02 20.10
CA GLN A 144 -17.48 -10.71 20.16
C GLN A 144 -18.62 -10.59 19.15
N ILE A 145 -18.40 -10.97 17.89
CA ILE A 145 -19.43 -10.95 16.84
C ILE A 145 -20.55 -11.94 17.14
N THR A 146 -20.23 -13.14 17.65
CA THR A 146 -21.25 -14.12 18.06
C THR A 146 -22.12 -13.55 19.19
N ALA A 147 -21.50 -13.00 20.24
CA ALA A 147 -22.21 -12.38 21.35
C ALA A 147 -23.06 -11.18 20.92
N LEU A 148 -22.52 -10.33 20.03
CA LEU A 148 -23.25 -9.21 19.45
C LEU A 148 -24.50 -9.69 18.71
N SER A 149 -24.36 -10.71 17.85
CA SER A 149 -25.47 -11.28 17.08
C SER A 149 -26.55 -11.94 17.95
N GLN A 150 -26.20 -12.36 19.16
CA GLN A 150 -27.11 -12.99 20.13
C GLN A 150 -27.69 -11.98 21.14
N SER A 151 -27.22 -10.74 21.13
CA SER A 151 -27.68 -9.69 22.04
C SER A 151 -29.16 -9.35 21.81
N THR A 152 -29.85 -8.96 22.89
CA THR A 152 -31.25 -8.52 22.80
C THR A 152 -31.42 -7.33 21.87
N ASP A 153 -30.47 -6.40 21.90
CA ASP A 153 -30.48 -5.19 21.09
C ASP A 153 -30.41 -5.54 19.60
N PHE A 154 -29.45 -6.37 19.19
CA PHE A 154 -29.32 -6.81 17.81
C PHE A 154 -30.56 -7.57 17.32
N GLN A 155 -31.09 -8.48 18.14
CA GLN A 155 -32.30 -9.24 17.79
C GLN A 155 -33.54 -8.34 17.66
N ASN A 156 -33.64 -7.30 18.49
CA ASN A 156 -34.71 -6.32 18.40
C ASN A 156 -34.55 -5.42 17.16
N ASP A 157 -33.35 -4.92 16.89
CA ASP A 157 -33.04 -4.13 15.70
C ASP A 157 -33.40 -4.89 14.43
N ALA A 158 -32.98 -6.16 14.32
CA ALA A 158 -33.28 -7.02 13.18
C ALA A 158 -34.80 -7.21 12.99
N ARG A 159 -35.55 -7.43 14.08
CA ARG A 159 -37.03 -7.56 14.03
C ARG A 159 -37.71 -6.26 13.60
N LEU A 160 -37.27 -5.12 14.12
CA LEU A 160 -37.82 -3.80 13.77
C LEU A 160 -37.58 -3.49 12.29
N LEU A 161 -36.36 -3.76 11.79
CA LEU A 161 -36.02 -3.56 10.39
C LEU A 161 -36.80 -4.49 9.46
N GLU A 162 -37.03 -5.74 9.85
CA GLU A 162 -37.84 -6.66 9.05
C GLU A 162 -39.30 -6.23 9.00
N ALA A 163 -39.88 -5.87 10.15
CA ALA A 163 -41.24 -5.33 10.21
C ALA A 163 -41.38 -4.01 9.43
N ALA A 164 -40.31 -3.20 9.35
CA ALA A 164 -40.30 -1.97 8.57
C ALA A 164 -40.46 -2.21 7.07
N LYS A 165 -39.91 -3.30 6.53
CA LYS A 165 -40.00 -3.64 5.10
C LYS A 165 -41.43 -3.86 4.60
N GLU A 166 -42.34 -4.30 5.47
CA GLU A 166 -43.73 -4.56 5.10
C GLU A 166 -44.50 -3.30 4.76
N TRP A 167 -44.19 -2.18 5.41
CA TRP A 167 -44.97 -0.93 5.29
C TRP A 167 -44.17 0.25 4.74
N PHE A 168 -42.84 0.20 4.78
CA PHE A 168 -41.95 1.20 4.20
C PHE A 168 -41.28 0.65 2.95
N GLN A 169 -41.84 0.99 1.79
CA GLN A 169 -41.24 0.78 0.49
C GLN A 169 -41.06 2.13 -0.17
N LEU A 170 -39.93 2.33 -0.86
CA LEU A 170 -39.65 3.53 -1.65
C LEU A 170 -40.63 3.67 -2.81
N PRO A 171 -40.91 4.91 -3.27
CA PRO A 171 -41.86 5.10 -4.35
C PRO A 171 -41.26 4.51 -5.62
N LYS A 172 -42.04 3.70 -6.33
CA LYS A 172 -41.62 3.16 -7.63
C LYS A 172 -41.77 4.20 -8.72
N ASP A 173 -42.89 4.94 -8.69
CA ASP A 173 -43.24 5.93 -9.70
C ASP A 173 -43.45 7.32 -9.10
N VAL A 174 -42.81 8.32 -9.71
CA VAL A 174 -43.00 9.75 -9.43
C VAL A 174 -43.43 10.43 -10.73
N TYR A 175 -44.67 10.91 -10.76
CA TYR A 175 -45.23 11.59 -11.92
C TYR A 175 -45.02 13.10 -11.79
N VAL A 176 -44.39 13.70 -12.80
CA VAL A 176 -44.16 15.14 -12.88
C VAL A 176 -44.96 15.71 -14.04
N GLY A 177 -45.84 16.65 -13.75
CA GLY A 177 -46.61 17.40 -14.73
C GLY A 177 -45.87 18.65 -15.18
N PHE A 178 -45.91 18.91 -16.48
CA PHE A 178 -45.33 20.09 -17.12
C PHE A 178 -46.44 20.90 -17.77
N ASN A 179 -46.54 22.19 -17.45
CA ASN A 179 -47.50 23.09 -18.08
C ASN A 179 -46.80 23.92 -19.15
N TYR A 180 -47.43 24.00 -20.32
CA TYR A 180 -46.91 24.71 -21.50
C TYR A 180 -47.88 25.81 -21.92
N VAL A 181 -47.35 27.00 -22.22
CA VAL A 181 -48.13 28.12 -22.73
C VAL A 181 -47.71 28.41 -24.17
N SER A 182 -48.69 28.44 -25.07
CA SER A 182 -48.47 28.64 -26.51
C SER A 182 -47.79 29.99 -26.77
N GLY A 183 -46.58 29.95 -27.35
CA GLY A 183 -45.79 31.13 -27.71
C GLY A 183 -44.71 31.53 -26.68
N SER A 184 -44.76 31.02 -25.46
CA SER A 184 -43.82 31.37 -24.36
C SER A 184 -43.05 30.18 -23.80
N GLY A 185 -43.39 28.94 -24.18
CA GLY A 185 -42.64 27.75 -23.78
C GLY A 185 -43.19 27.08 -22.52
N LEU A 186 -42.31 26.36 -21.82
CA LEU A 186 -42.65 25.69 -20.56
C LEU A 186 -42.84 26.73 -19.44
N ASP A 187 -44.01 26.72 -18.82
CA ASP A 187 -44.43 27.74 -17.85
C ASP A 187 -44.18 27.31 -16.41
N SER A 188 -44.56 26.07 -16.05
CA SER A 188 -44.47 25.59 -14.67
C SER A 188 -44.34 24.07 -14.58
N ILE A 189 -43.79 23.61 -13.44
CA ILE A 189 -43.60 22.19 -13.11
C ILE A 189 -44.36 21.87 -11.82
N GLN A 190 -45.01 20.70 -11.76
CA GLN A 190 -45.70 20.20 -10.57
C GLN A 190 -45.47 18.69 -10.40
N VAL A 191 -45.41 18.20 -9.16
CA VAL A 191 -45.48 16.75 -8.89
C VAL A 191 -46.94 16.33 -8.88
N ALA A 192 -47.33 15.52 -9.86
CA ALA A 192 -48.70 15.08 -10.09
C ALA A 192 -49.11 13.92 -9.18
N ALA A 193 -48.24 12.93 -9.00
CA ALA A 193 -48.50 11.77 -8.15
C ALA A 193 -47.19 11.09 -7.71
N VAL A 194 -47.25 10.41 -6.55
CA VAL A 194 -46.16 9.58 -6.01
C VAL A 194 -46.80 8.30 -5.47
N ASP A 195 -46.62 7.18 -6.17
CA ASP A 195 -47.15 5.84 -5.87
C ASP A 195 -48.62 5.82 -5.36
N GLU A 196 -49.56 6.01 -6.30
CA GLU A 196 -50.94 5.55 -6.17
C GLU A 196 -51.14 4.38 -7.14
N GLU A 197 -51.88 3.33 -6.75
CA GLU A 197 -52.31 2.27 -7.67
C GLU A 197 -52.93 2.93 -8.90
N ALA A 198 -52.16 2.93 -9.99
CA ALA A 198 -52.45 3.47 -11.30
C ALA A 198 -53.78 4.23 -11.40
N THR A 199 -53.77 5.55 -11.22
CA THR A 199 -54.63 6.38 -12.06
C THR A 199 -53.96 6.36 -13.43
N PRO A 200 -54.50 5.65 -14.45
CA PRO A 200 -53.87 5.62 -15.76
C PRO A 200 -53.70 7.06 -16.24
N ILE A 201 -52.59 7.40 -16.90
CA ILE A 201 -52.37 8.73 -17.46
C ILE A 201 -53.61 9.21 -18.26
N GLU A 202 -54.32 8.30 -18.92
CA GLU A 202 -55.58 8.59 -19.62
C GLU A 202 -56.71 9.14 -18.72
N SER A 203 -56.78 8.75 -17.46
CA SER A 203 -57.74 9.28 -16.48
C SER A 203 -57.35 10.67 -15.95
N LEU A 204 -56.05 10.92 -15.76
CA LEU A 204 -55.52 12.26 -15.43
C LEU A 204 -55.68 13.23 -16.62
N ILE A 205 -55.44 12.76 -17.85
CA ILE A 205 -55.60 13.55 -19.09
C ILE A 205 -57.08 13.83 -19.40
N ARG A 206 -57.99 12.87 -19.14
CA ARG A 206 -59.42 13.06 -19.40
C ARG A 206 -60.10 14.05 -18.45
N GLU A 207 -59.58 14.22 -17.24
CA GLU A 207 -60.13 15.16 -16.25
C GLU A 207 -59.50 16.56 -16.31
N THR A 208 -58.36 16.73 -16.98
CA THR A 208 -57.75 18.06 -17.19
C THR A 208 -57.99 18.58 -18.59
N SER A 209 -58.99 19.45 -18.72
CA SER A 209 -59.04 20.44 -19.80
C SER A 209 -57.71 21.19 -19.86
N LEU A 210 -57.15 21.43 -21.06
CA LEU A 210 -56.00 22.34 -21.27
C LEU A 210 -56.18 23.61 -20.42
N GLY A 211 -55.36 23.78 -19.38
CA GLY A 211 -55.40 24.93 -18.47
C GLY A 211 -56.03 24.69 -17.08
N GLN A 212 -56.47 23.48 -16.73
CA GLN A 212 -56.94 23.15 -15.38
C GLN A 212 -55.91 22.34 -14.57
N ALA A 213 -55.84 22.60 -13.26
CA ALA A 213 -54.96 21.87 -12.35
C ALA A 213 -55.38 20.39 -12.24
N LEU A 214 -54.39 19.48 -12.18
CA LEU A 214 -54.63 18.05 -11.99
C LEU A 214 -55.37 17.81 -10.65
N PRO A 215 -56.43 16.99 -10.62
CA PRO A 215 -57.04 16.55 -9.37
C PRO A 215 -55.96 15.85 -8.52
N ASN A 216 -55.89 16.18 -7.23
CA ASN A 216 -54.88 15.68 -6.27
C ASN A 216 -53.44 16.17 -6.48
N SER A 217 -53.18 17.19 -7.32
CA SER A 217 -51.85 17.80 -7.37
C SER A 217 -51.47 18.43 -6.02
N LEU A 218 -50.23 18.22 -5.60
CA LEU A 218 -49.69 18.91 -4.43
C LEU A 218 -49.57 20.41 -4.78
N GLU A 219 -50.14 21.27 -3.93
CA GLU A 219 -50.15 22.73 -4.12
C GLU A 219 -48.79 23.30 -4.56
N GLY A 220 -48.82 24.12 -5.62
CA GLY A 220 -47.77 25.05 -6.02
C GLY A 220 -47.34 24.91 -7.48
N LEU A 221 -47.93 25.69 -8.38
CA LEU A 221 -47.34 25.95 -9.70
C LEU A 221 -46.04 26.73 -9.48
N VAL A 222 -44.88 26.11 -9.68
CA VAL A 222 -43.60 26.84 -9.61
C VAL A 222 -43.21 27.27 -11.02
N PRO A 223 -42.99 28.57 -11.28
CA PRO A 223 -42.57 29.05 -12.59
C PRO A 223 -41.25 28.41 -13.01
N PHE A 224 -41.22 27.82 -14.20
CA PHE A 224 -40.05 27.13 -14.75
C PHE A 224 -38.78 28.00 -14.84
N PRO A 225 -38.83 29.31 -15.15
CA PRO A 225 -37.64 30.16 -15.13
C PRO A 225 -36.91 30.17 -13.77
N VAL A 226 -37.65 29.95 -12.68
CA VAL A 226 -37.14 29.91 -11.29
C VAL A 226 -36.46 28.57 -10.96
N LEU A 227 -36.71 27.50 -11.73
CA LEU A 227 -36.21 26.14 -11.48
C LEU A 227 -35.24 25.63 -12.55
N SER A 228 -34.81 26.50 -13.47
CA SER A 228 -33.96 26.13 -14.62
C SER A 228 -32.57 25.58 -14.25
N GLN A 229 -32.16 25.65 -12.97
CA GLN A 229 -30.98 24.99 -12.44
C GLN A 229 -31.34 23.60 -11.88
N SER A 230 -30.61 22.56 -12.30
CA SER A 230 -30.86 21.15 -11.93
C SER A 230 -31.02 20.91 -10.42
N ALA A 231 -30.21 21.57 -9.59
CA ALA A 231 -30.25 21.44 -8.14
C ALA A 231 -31.53 22.01 -7.50
N GLN A 232 -32.12 23.05 -8.09
CA GLN A 232 -33.34 23.69 -7.58
C GLN A 232 -34.57 22.83 -7.90
N LEU A 233 -34.60 22.22 -9.09
CA LEU A 233 -35.62 21.25 -9.47
C LEU A 233 -35.58 20.01 -8.57
N GLU A 234 -34.39 19.47 -8.30
CA GLU A 234 -34.22 18.30 -7.43
C GLU A 234 -34.75 18.58 -6.01
N SER A 235 -34.33 19.67 -5.38
CA SER A 235 -34.80 20.04 -4.02
C SER A 235 -36.32 20.28 -3.99
N TYR A 236 -36.90 20.85 -5.05
CA TYR A 236 -38.34 21.01 -5.16
C TYR A 236 -39.08 19.67 -5.19
N LEU A 237 -38.64 18.75 -6.06
CA LEU A 237 -39.25 17.41 -6.18
C LEU A 237 -39.18 16.66 -4.84
N ILE A 238 -38.03 16.72 -4.17
CA ILE A 238 -37.81 16.08 -2.87
C ILE A 238 -38.78 16.62 -1.82
N LYS A 239 -38.94 17.94 -1.71
CA LYS A 239 -39.86 18.57 -0.74
C LYS A 239 -41.31 18.16 -0.98
N GLN A 240 -41.72 18.00 -2.25
CA GLN A 240 -43.07 17.54 -2.57
C GLN A 240 -43.27 16.08 -2.17
N ILE A 241 -42.27 15.22 -2.42
CA ILE A 241 -42.29 13.83 -1.94
C ILE A 241 -42.38 13.79 -0.42
N GLU A 242 -41.55 14.57 0.29
CA GLU A 242 -41.57 14.67 1.75
C GLU A 242 -42.92 15.11 2.30
N LYS A 243 -43.56 16.13 1.69
CA LYS A 243 -44.90 16.58 2.09
C LYS A 243 -45.91 15.45 1.98
N ARG A 244 -45.92 14.73 0.85
CA ARG A 244 -46.83 13.59 0.61
C ARG A 244 -46.55 12.43 1.56
N TRP A 245 -45.28 12.16 1.86
CA TRP A 245 -44.83 11.05 2.68
C TRP A 245 -44.63 11.38 4.15
N SER A 246 -45.00 12.59 4.58
CA SER A 246 -44.79 13.10 5.94
C SER A 246 -45.21 12.10 7.03
N LYS A 247 -46.35 11.42 6.89
CA LYS A 247 -46.80 10.37 7.83
C LYS A 247 -45.91 9.12 7.81
N LYS A 248 -45.51 8.64 6.62
CA LYS A 248 -44.62 7.49 6.46
C LYS A 248 -43.22 7.80 7.02
N LEU A 249 -42.69 8.98 6.72
CA LEU A 249 -41.40 9.46 7.23
C LEU A 249 -41.45 9.68 8.75
N ALA A 250 -42.51 10.27 9.30
CA ALA A 250 -42.65 10.40 10.75
C ALA A 250 -42.68 9.03 11.46
N ARG A 251 -43.35 8.03 10.87
CA ARG A 251 -43.33 6.65 11.36
C ARG A 251 -41.94 6.03 11.25
N LEU A 252 -41.27 6.17 10.11
CA LEU A 252 -39.93 5.64 9.89
C LEU A 252 -38.93 6.22 10.89
N LYS A 253 -38.89 7.54 11.03
CA LYS A 253 -38.06 8.22 12.04
C LYS A 253 -38.27 7.62 13.43
N LYS A 254 -39.53 7.47 13.87
CA LYS A 254 -39.86 6.88 15.18
C LYS A 254 -39.36 5.44 15.34
N GLU A 255 -39.37 4.63 14.28
CA GLU A 255 -38.82 3.27 14.33
C GLU A 255 -37.29 3.27 14.31
N LEU A 256 -36.66 4.14 13.51
CA LEU A 256 -35.21 4.30 13.45
C LEU A 256 -34.64 4.81 14.79
N ASP A 257 -35.34 5.73 15.47
CA ASP A 257 -34.94 6.26 16.78
C ASP A 257 -34.93 5.19 17.89
N LYS A 258 -35.54 4.02 17.66
CA LYS A 258 -35.52 2.89 18.61
C LYS A 258 -34.32 1.97 18.41
N LEU A 259 -33.61 2.07 17.28
CA LEU A 259 -32.53 1.17 16.94
C LEU A 259 -31.31 1.44 17.83
N ALA A 260 -30.74 0.38 18.39
CA ALA A 260 -29.55 0.49 19.22
C ALA A 260 -28.27 0.55 18.38
N LEU A 261 -28.18 -0.25 17.31
CA LEU A 261 -27.02 -0.40 16.43
C LEU A 261 -25.71 -0.60 17.21
N SER A 262 -25.77 -1.50 18.19
CA SER A 262 -24.71 -1.74 19.16
C SER A 262 -23.37 -1.95 18.47
N ASP A 263 -22.38 -1.12 18.82
CA ASP A 263 -21.01 -1.22 18.31
C ASP A 263 -20.83 -1.00 16.79
N CYS A 264 -21.74 -0.27 16.15
CA CYS A 264 -21.63 0.06 14.72
C CYS A 264 -20.28 0.72 14.35
N GLN A 265 -19.77 1.61 15.20
CA GLN A 265 -18.45 2.25 14.98
C GLN A 265 -17.30 1.25 15.07
N GLY A 266 -17.34 0.29 16.00
CA GLY A 266 -16.34 -0.78 16.07
C GLY A 266 -16.37 -1.65 14.81
N LEU A 267 -17.56 -1.92 14.26
CA LEU A 267 -17.71 -2.67 13.02
C LEU A 267 -17.14 -1.92 11.81
N ILE A 268 -17.41 -0.61 11.71
CA ILE A 268 -16.83 0.26 10.66
C ILE A 268 -15.31 0.29 10.77
N ALA A 269 -14.78 0.35 12.00
CA ALA A 269 -13.35 0.38 12.25
C ALA A 269 -12.63 -0.88 11.72
N LEU A 270 -13.27 -2.06 11.73
CA LEU A 270 -12.69 -3.30 11.19
C LEU A 270 -12.41 -3.24 9.67
N ASN A 271 -12.97 -2.27 8.94
CA ASN A 271 -12.77 -2.14 7.50
C ASN A 271 -11.27 -2.03 7.13
N GLU A 272 -10.54 -1.15 7.84
CA GLU A 272 -9.12 -0.96 7.60
C GLU A 272 -8.31 -2.21 7.93
N ASP A 273 -8.68 -2.92 9.00
CA ASP A 273 -8.01 -4.15 9.41
C ASP A 273 -8.17 -5.26 8.36
N PHE A 274 -9.37 -5.40 7.81
CA PHE A 274 -9.64 -6.36 6.74
C PHE A 274 -8.95 -5.97 5.43
N LYS A 275 -8.92 -4.68 5.08
CA LYS A 275 -8.15 -4.18 3.92
C LYS A 275 -6.67 -4.53 4.07
N PHE A 276 -6.09 -4.33 5.25
CA PHE A 276 -4.71 -4.68 5.57
C PHE A 276 -4.43 -6.19 5.48
N LEU A 277 -5.26 -7.03 6.12
CA LEU A 277 -5.09 -8.48 6.09
C LEU A 277 -5.25 -9.06 4.69
N ARG A 278 -6.19 -8.54 3.90
CA ARG A 278 -6.41 -8.96 2.50
C ARG A 278 -5.17 -8.71 1.64
N MET A 279 -4.46 -7.62 1.85
CA MET A 279 -3.20 -7.33 1.15
C MET A 279 -2.12 -8.39 1.45
N GLY A 280 -1.97 -8.78 2.72
CA GLY A 280 -1.08 -9.89 3.10
C GLY A 280 -1.49 -11.22 2.47
N LEU A 281 -2.80 -11.49 2.36
CA LEU A 281 -3.32 -12.68 1.69
C LEU A 281 -3.05 -12.67 0.18
N ARG A 282 -3.21 -11.52 -0.50
CA ARG A 282 -2.87 -11.38 -1.92
C ARG A 282 -1.41 -11.69 -2.20
N LEU A 283 -0.50 -11.24 -1.33
CA LEU A 283 0.92 -11.60 -1.42
C LEU A 283 1.12 -13.13 -1.33
N ILE A 284 0.47 -13.77 -0.35
CA ILE A 284 0.52 -15.23 -0.18
C ILE A 284 -0.03 -15.96 -1.41
N HIS A 285 -1.18 -15.54 -1.93
CA HIS A 285 -1.80 -16.14 -3.11
C HIS A 285 -0.94 -15.97 -4.35
N ALA A 286 -0.43 -14.76 -4.63
CA ALA A 286 0.41 -14.48 -5.79
C ALA A 286 1.70 -15.30 -5.79
N ALA A 287 2.37 -15.41 -4.65
CA ALA A 287 3.58 -16.23 -4.53
C ALA A 287 3.27 -17.74 -4.64
N LYS A 288 2.18 -18.24 -4.04
CA LYS A 288 1.76 -19.64 -4.20
C LYS A 288 1.44 -20.00 -5.65
N GLN A 289 0.75 -19.13 -6.39
CA GLN A 289 0.40 -19.37 -7.80
C GLN A 289 1.64 -19.54 -8.68
N LYS A 290 2.74 -18.86 -8.34
CA LYS A 290 4.04 -18.96 -9.04
C LYS A 290 4.95 -20.06 -8.49
N GLY A 291 4.49 -20.84 -7.53
CA GLY A 291 5.29 -21.88 -6.89
C GLY A 291 6.45 -21.34 -6.04
N CYS A 292 6.41 -20.08 -5.64
CA CYS A 292 7.43 -19.48 -4.77
C CYS A 292 7.29 -20.00 -3.33
N GLY A 293 8.42 -20.34 -2.71
CA GLY A 293 8.48 -20.57 -1.27
C GLY A 293 8.05 -19.33 -0.48
N LEU A 294 7.29 -19.55 0.60
CA LEU A 294 6.88 -18.52 1.55
C LEU A 294 7.14 -19.01 2.96
N CYS A 295 7.64 -18.13 3.81
CA CYS A 295 7.81 -18.41 5.23
C CYS A 295 7.13 -17.34 6.09
N ARG A 296 6.57 -17.79 7.21
CA ARG A 296 6.22 -16.89 8.31
C ARG A 296 7.52 -16.46 9.01
N PRO A 297 7.73 -15.15 9.30
CA PRO A 297 8.93 -14.70 9.99
C PRO A 297 8.96 -15.26 11.42
N ALA A 298 10.07 -15.90 11.79
CA ALA A 298 10.35 -16.33 13.15
C ALA A 298 11.07 -15.23 13.91
N LEU A 299 10.38 -14.63 14.89
CA LEU A 299 10.97 -13.56 15.69
C LEU A 299 11.91 -14.12 16.75
N GLY A 300 13.03 -13.46 16.99
CA GLY A 300 13.98 -13.82 18.03
C GLY A 300 14.94 -12.68 18.35
N SER A 301 15.92 -12.93 19.22
CA SER A 301 16.96 -11.97 19.65
C SER A 301 18.34 -12.25 19.03
N GLY A 302 18.38 -12.82 17.82
CA GLY A 302 19.60 -13.28 17.15
C GLY A 302 19.71 -12.73 15.72
N PRO A 303 20.78 -13.03 14.99
CA PRO A 303 21.09 -12.45 13.69
C PRO A 303 19.90 -12.52 12.71
N LEU A 304 19.87 -11.57 11.78
CA LEU A 304 19.02 -11.68 10.61
C LEU A 304 19.51 -12.88 9.78
N GLN A 305 18.65 -13.88 9.63
CA GLN A 305 18.92 -15.06 8.83
C GLN A 305 17.74 -15.28 7.89
N ILE A 306 18.00 -15.29 6.59
CA ILE A 306 16.99 -15.61 5.58
C ILE A 306 17.56 -16.66 4.66
N SER A 307 16.86 -17.79 4.53
CA SER A 307 17.23 -18.87 3.62
C SER A 307 16.43 -18.78 2.33
N GLN A 308 17.11 -18.86 1.19
CA GLN A 308 16.49 -18.81 -0.13
C GLN A 308 15.57 -17.59 -0.34
N LEU A 309 16.02 -16.40 0.07
CA LEU A 309 15.31 -15.16 -0.16
C LEU A 309 15.17 -14.89 -1.66
N MET A 310 13.94 -14.71 -2.11
CA MET A 310 13.63 -14.16 -3.42
C MET A 310 13.32 -12.67 -3.27
N TYR A 311 13.64 -11.88 -4.31
CA TYR A 311 13.30 -10.45 -4.30
C TYR A 311 11.77 -10.26 -4.31
N PRO A 312 11.13 -9.81 -3.19
CA PRO A 312 9.67 -9.88 -3.05
C PRO A 312 8.90 -9.15 -4.14
N ARG A 313 9.39 -8.00 -4.62
CA ARG A 313 8.77 -7.32 -5.75
C ARG A 313 8.79 -8.16 -7.04
N LEU A 314 9.90 -8.82 -7.35
CA LEU A 314 9.99 -9.65 -8.56
C LEU A 314 9.12 -10.90 -8.49
N THR A 315 8.86 -11.45 -7.30
CA THR A 315 7.93 -12.59 -7.20
C THR A 315 6.53 -12.21 -7.65
N LEU A 316 6.12 -10.93 -7.53
CA LEU A 316 4.82 -10.47 -8.00
C LEU A 316 4.77 -10.20 -9.51
N ILE A 317 5.84 -9.66 -10.10
CA ILE A 317 5.80 -9.14 -11.49
C ILE A 317 6.59 -9.98 -12.51
N SER A 318 7.51 -10.84 -12.07
CA SER A 318 8.35 -11.65 -12.97
C SER A 318 7.57 -12.86 -13.47
N GLU A 319 7.71 -13.16 -14.77
CA GLU A 319 7.28 -14.42 -15.37
C GLU A 319 8.35 -15.52 -15.24
N GLU A 320 9.62 -15.12 -15.10
CA GLU A 320 10.73 -16.05 -14.88
C GLU A 320 10.95 -16.33 -13.39
N PRO A 321 11.43 -17.54 -13.03
CA PRO A 321 11.80 -17.85 -11.66
C PRO A 321 12.82 -16.87 -11.08
N VAL A 322 12.53 -16.33 -9.91
CA VAL A 322 13.42 -15.38 -9.21
C VAL A 322 14.56 -16.15 -8.55
N VAL A 323 15.80 -15.69 -8.72
CA VAL A 323 16.98 -16.32 -8.10
C VAL A 323 16.94 -16.14 -6.58
N GLU A 324 17.07 -17.27 -5.87
CA GLU A 324 17.13 -17.35 -4.41
C GLU A 324 18.53 -17.02 -3.88
N ASN A 325 18.60 -16.25 -2.79
CA ASN A 325 19.83 -15.88 -2.10
C ASN A 325 19.72 -16.06 -0.58
N ASP A 326 20.79 -16.51 0.06
CA ASP A 326 20.84 -16.57 1.52
C ASP A 326 21.35 -15.24 2.10
N VAL A 327 20.80 -14.86 3.25
CA VAL A 327 21.16 -13.65 3.98
C VAL A 327 21.54 -14.04 5.39
N THR A 328 22.72 -13.64 5.86
CA THR A 328 23.12 -13.81 7.26
C THR A 328 23.84 -12.56 7.73
N MET A 329 23.23 -11.84 8.68
CA MET A 329 23.74 -10.59 9.21
C MET A 329 23.62 -10.56 10.74
N GLU A 330 24.77 -10.45 11.41
CA GLU A 330 24.87 -10.30 12.85
C GLU A 330 24.53 -8.86 13.29
N TYR A 331 23.94 -8.68 14.47
CA TYR A 331 23.66 -7.34 14.99
C TYR A 331 24.92 -6.48 15.09
N GLY A 332 24.78 -5.23 14.68
CA GLY A 332 25.88 -4.26 14.64
C GLY A 332 26.95 -4.60 13.62
N SER A 333 26.60 -5.37 12.59
CA SER A 333 27.50 -5.70 11.49
C SER A 333 27.13 -4.93 10.23
N PHE A 334 28.11 -4.76 9.36
CA PHE A 334 27.97 -4.01 8.12
C PHE A 334 28.44 -4.83 6.93
N ALA A 335 27.58 -5.00 5.92
CA ALA A 335 27.93 -5.63 4.65
C ALA A 335 28.21 -4.60 3.56
N VAL A 336 29.30 -4.80 2.83
CA VAL A 336 29.56 -4.10 1.57
C VAL A 336 29.34 -5.08 0.42
N ILE A 337 28.44 -4.72 -0.49
CA ILE A 337 28.00 -5.50 -1.64
C ILE A 337 28.62 -4.92 -2.90
N THR A 338 29.42 -5.72 -3.60
CA THR A 338 30.13 -5.34 -4.83
C THR A 338 29.93 -6.32 -5.98
N GLY A 339 30.45 -5.97 -7.16
CA GLY A 339 30.41 -6.78 -8.37
C GLY A 339 29.92 -6.02 -9.60
N ALA A 340 29.80 -6.72 -10.73
CA ALA A 340 29.56 -6.13 -12.05
C ALA A 340 28.27 -5.29 -12.13
N ASN A 341 28.17 -4.40 -13.12
CA ASN A 341 26.92 -3.67 -13.38
C ASN A 341 25.83 -4.67 -13.81
N HIS A 342 24.57 -4.40 -13.43
CA HIS A 342 23.42 -5.26 -13.73
C HIS A 342 23.48 -6.69 -13.17
N SER A 343 24.40 -6.99 -12.26
CA SER A 343 24.55 -8.30 -11.61
C SER A 343 23.53 -8.58 -10.49
N GLY A 344 22.66 -7.63 -10.19
CA GLY A 344 21.61 -7.76 -9.16
C GLY A 344 21.97 -7.19 -7.79
N LYS A 345 23.06 -6.42 -7.64
CA LYS A 345 23.46 -5.82 -6.34
C LYS A 345 22.34 -5.02 -5.66
N THR A 346 21.77 -4.04 -6.36
CA THR A 346 20.68 -3.22 -5.85
C THR A 346 19.42 -4.05 -5.62
N SER A 347 19.14 -5.05 -6.47
CA SER A 347 18.02 -5.98 -6.26
C SER A 347 18.19 -6.80 -4.99
N TYR A 348 19.40 -7.26 -4.69
CA TYR A 348 19.72 -7.97 -3.45
C TYR A 348 19.53 -7.04 -2.24
N LEU A 349 20.09 -5.82 -2.26
CA LEU A 349 19.91 -4.82 -1.21
C LEU A 349 18.43 -4.55 -0.93
N LYS A 350 17.65 -4.26 -1.99
CA LYS A 350 16.20 -4.03 -1.90
C LYS A 350 15.48 -5.28 -1.37
N SER A 351 15.87 -6.48 -1.80
CA SER A 351 15.24 -7.72 -1.32
C SER A 351 15.36 -7.90 0.19
N VAL A 352 16.52 -7.60 0.78
CA VAL A 352 16.74 -7.68 2.22
C VAL A 352 15.87 -6.67 2.96
N GLY A 353 15.87 -5.40 2.52
CA GLY A 353 15.05 -4.35 3.12
C GLY A 353 13.55 -4.65 3.02
N GLN A 354 13.07 -5.07 1.84
CA GLN A 354 11.68 -5.49 1.63
C GLN A 354 11.30 -6.67 2.51
N ALA A 355 12.16 -7.68 2.65
CA ALA A 355 11.90 -8.82 3.52
C ALA A 355 11.73 -8.40 4.99
N CYS A 356 12.60 -7.53 5.49
CA CYS A 356 12.50 -6.97 6.84
C CYS A 356 11.19 -6.16 7.03
N MET A 357 10.81 -5.34 6.05
CA MET A 357 9.57 -4.56 6.10
C MET A 357 8.32 -5.44 6.06
N LEU A 358 8.26 -6.43 5.15
CA LEU A 358 7.17 -7.41 5.10
C LEU A 358 7.06 -8.17 6.43
N ALA A 359 8.19 -8.57 7.02
CA ALA A 359 8.20 -9.20 8.33
C ALA A 359 7.65 -8.26 9.42
N GLN A 360 8.00 -6.98 9.43
CA GLN A 360 7.46 -5.99 10.38
C GLN A 360 6.00 -5.61 10.17
N LEU A 361 5.46 -5.84 8.97
CA LEU A 361 4.02 -5.78 8.74
C LEU A 361 3.31 -7.03 9.32
N GLY A 362 4.05 -8.09 9.63
CA GLY A 362 3.51 -9.40 9.97
C GLY A 362 3.04 -10.18 8.74
N PHE A 363 3.56 -9.85 7.56
CA PHE A 363 3.29 -10.57 6.32
C PHE A 363 4.26 -11.74 6.15
N PHE A 364 3.88 -12.69 5.30
CA PHE A 364 4.75 -13.78 4.91
C PHE A 364 5.82 -13.24 3.95
N VAL A 365 7.02 -13.81 4.04
CA VAL A 365 8.17 -13.39 3.24
C VAL A 365 8.45 -14.45 2.17
N PRO A 366 8.67 -14.06 0.90
CA PRO A 366 9.11 -14.96 -0.18
C PRO A 366 10.52 -15.52 0.06
N ALA A 367 10.61 -16.50 0.96
CA ALA A 367 11.81 -17.20 1.37
C ALA A 367 11.45 -18.59 1.90
N ALA A 368 12.43 -19.47 2.03
CA ALA A 368 12.22 -20.78 2.65
C ALA A 368 12.12 -20.69 4.17
N ALA A 369 12.90 -19.81 4.79
CA ALA A 369 12.86 -19.52 6.23
C ALA A 369 13.41 -18.13 6.53
N MET A 370 12.91 -17.50 7.59
CA MET A 370 13.41 -16.22 8.07
C MET A 370 13.42 -16.18 9.60
N ARG A 371 14.55 -15.79 10.17
CA ARG A 371 14.72 -15.38 11.56
C ARG A 371 15.11 -13.91 11.62
N PHE A 372 14.42 -13.14 12.45
CA PHE A 372 14.50 -11.68 12.43
C PHE A 372 14.27 -11.07 13.82
N THR A 373 15.01 -10.02 14.16
CA THR A 373 14.64 -9.10 15.24
C THR A 373 14.11 -7.80 14.62
N PRO A 374 12.91 -7.34 14.99
CA PRO A 374 12.37 -6.08 14.52
C PRO A 374 13.28 -4.89 14.83
N VAL A 375 13.35 -3.96 13.90
CA VAL A 375 14.07 -2.69 14.05
C VAL A 375 13.09 -1.55 14.29
N LYS A 376 13.49 -0.57 15.10
CA LYS A 376 12.65 0.60 15.40
C LYS A 376 12.65 1.60 14.26
N THR A 377 13.77 1.71 13.56
CA THR A 377 13.98 2.66 12.47
C THR A 377 14.73 2.01 11.32
N MET A 378 14.42 2.45 10.10
CA MET A 378 15.12 2.04 8.90
C MET A 378 15.50 3.29 8.13
N PHE A 379 16.78 3.43 7.81
CA PHE A 379 17.29 4.57 7.07
C PHE A 379 17.84 4.14 5.71
N THR A 380 17.65 5.00 4.72
CA THR A 380 18.11 4.76 3.37
C THR A 380 18.92 5.94 2.84
N LEU A 381 19.96 5.64 2.08
CA LEU A 381 20.71 6.60 1.29
C LEU A 381 20.91 6.01 -0.10
N PHE A 382 19.94 6.24 -0.96
CA PHE A 382 19.98 5.80 -2.34
C PHE A 382 20.39 6.97 -3.20
N SER A 383 21.31 6.73 -4.13
CA SER A 383 21.70 7.75 -5.08
C SER A 383 20.49 8.10 -5.96
N GLY A 384 20.00 9.33 -5.79
CA GLY A 384 18.79 9.83 -6.44
C GLY A 384 19.08 10.84 -7.54
N GLU A 385 18.00 11.33 -8.15
CA GLU A 385 18.02 12.44 -9.11
C GLU A 385 18.29 13.78 -8.39
N GLU A 386 18.64 14.82 -9.15
CA GLU A 386 18.91 16.15 -8.60
C GLU A 386 17.63 16.79 -8.02
N ASP A 387 17.79 17.77 -7.15
CA ASP A 387 16.66 18.56 -6.63
C ASP A 387 15.95 19.28 -7.79
N ASP A 388 14.68 18.97 -8.01
CA ASP A 388 13.84 19.64 -9.02
C ASP A 388 13.77 21.16 -8.78
N GLU A 389 13.95 21.61 -7.54
CA GLU A 389 13.96 23.03 -7.17
C GLU A 389 15.37 23.66 -7.19
N LEU A 390 16.41 22.91 -7.57
CA LEU A 390 17.82 23.32 -7.64
C LEU A 390 18.36 23.97 -6.35
N ARG A 391 17.78 23.69 -5.18
CA ARG A 391 18.21 24.31 -3.91
C ARG A 391 19.50 23.69 -3.38
N TYR A 392 19.73 22.42 -3.69
CA TYR A 392 20.92 21.68 -3.29
C TYR A 392 21.49 20.85 -4.44
N SER A 393 22.81 20.74 -4.50
CA SER A 393 23.44 19.74 -5.37
C SER A 393 23.11 18.34 -4.88
N ARG A 394 23.18 17.34 -5.76
CA ARG A 394 23.01 15.92 -5.40
C ARG A 394 23.86 15.52 -4.19
N MET A 395 25.12 15.95 -4.18
CA MET A 395 26.03 15.73 -3.05
C MET A 395 25.53 16.43 -1.78
N GLY A 396 25.01 17.65 -1.87
CA GLY A 396 24.44 18.37 -0.74
C GLY A 396 23.27 17.62 -0.09
N LEU A 397 22.36 17.06 -0.91
CA LEU A 397 21.25 16.23 -0.43
C LEU A 397 21.76 14.95 0.24
N GLU A 398 22.71 14.25 -0.38
CA GLU A 398 23.30 13.04 0.20
C GLU A 398 23.98 13.32 1.55
N VAL A 399 24.71 14.45 1.66
CA VAL A 399 25.37 14.88 2.90
C VAL A 399 24.36 15.25 3.99
N GLN A 400 23.26 15.93 3.64
CA GLN A 400 22.19 16.23 4.61
C GLN A 400 21.53 14.95 5.13
N ARG A 401 21.29 13.99 4.23
CA ARG A 401 20.65 12.73 4.57
C ARG A 401 21.56 11.88 5.47
N ILE A 402 22.83 11.70 5.12
CA ILE A 402 23.77 10.98 5.99
C ILE A 402 24.01 11.69 7.33
N HIS A 403 24.01 13.03 7.37
CA HIS A 403 24.10 13.77 8.62
C HIS A 403 22.93 13.40 9.55
N THR A 404 21.71 13.36 9.02
CA THR A 404 20.53 12.94 9.78
C THR A 404 20.68 11.51 10.26
N ILE A 405 21.09 10.58 9.39
CA ILE A 405 21.30 9.17 9.74
C ILE A 405 22.32 9.01 10.87
N LEU A 406 23.46 9.70 10.80
CA LEU A 406 24.51 9.64 11.83
C LEU A 406 24.06 10.22 13.19
N GLN A 407 23.13 11.17 13.19
CA GLN A 407 22.56 11.74 14.44
C GLN A 407 21.47 10.86 15.03
N GLU A 408 20.74 10.14 14.19
CA GLU A 408 19.45 9.56 14.54
C GLU A 408 19.41 8.04 14.61
N ALA A 409 20.33 7.36 13.92
CA ALA A 409 20.42 5.91 13.93
C ALA A 409 21.09 5.41 15.21
N ASP A 410 20.59 4.29 15.73
CA ASP A 410 21.06 3.62 16.94
C ASP A 410 21.14 2.10 16.72
N SER A 411 21.52 1.35 17.76
CA SER A 411 21.66 -0.11 17.67
C SER A 411 20.36 -0.86 17.32
N GLU A 412 19.20 -0.20 17.40
CA GLU A 412 17.90 -0.72 16.99
C GLU A 412 17.48 -0.21 15.59
N SER A 413 18.40 0.42 14.86
CA SER A 413 18.26 0.85 13.46
C SER A 413 18.88 -0.14 12.47
N MET A 414 18.35 -0.08 11.24
CA MET A 414 18.98 -0.70 10.07
C MET A 414 19.22 0.34 8.97
N VAL A 415 20.39 0.33 8.34
CA VAL A 415 20.74 1.29 7.27
C VAL A 415 20.98 0.59 5.94
N PHE A 416 20.46 1.15 4.86
CA PHE A 416 20.64 0.64 3.49
C PHE A 416 21.15 1.74 2.57
N PHE A 417 22.36 1.58 2.07
CA PHE A 417 22.99 2.53 1.15
C PHE A 417 23.13 1.93 -0.23
N ASN A 418 22.71 2.68 -1.25
CA ASN A 418 22.85 2.26 -2.64
C ASN A 418 23.63 3.33 -3.40
N GLU A 419 24.91 3.03 -3.63
CA GLU A 419 25.84 3.86 -4.39
C GLU A 419 25.97 5.30 -3.83
N PRO A 420 26.30 5.47 -2.53
CA PRO A 420 26.48 6.80 -1.96
C PRO A 420 27.72 7.50 -2.52
N LEU A 421 27.69 8.84 -2.58
CA LEU A 421 28.84 9.70 -2.93
C LEU A 421 29.42 9.45 -4.33
N THR A 422 28.62 9.01 -5.30
CA THR A 422 29.11 8.78 -6.68
C THR A 422 29.44 10.06 -7.45
N SER A 423 29.03 11.23 -6.95
CA SER A 423 29.23 12.53 -7.62
C SER A 423 30.48 13.29 -7.16
N THR A 424 31.36 12.70 -6.35
CA THR A 424 32.58 13.34 -5.82
C THR A 424 33.85 12.58 -6.20
N ASN A 425 35.01 13.10 -5.80
CA ASN A 425 36.30 12.44 -5.97
C ASN A 425 36.27 11.04 -5.34
N PRO A 426 36.56 9.97 -6.10
CA PRO A 426 36.50 8.60 -5.59
C PRO A 426 37.34 8.37 -4.33
N ILE A 427 38.51 9.02 -4.21
CA ILE A 427 39.39 8.88 -3.04
C ILE A 427 38.70 9.43 -1.77
N GLU A 428 38.06 10.59 -1.89
CA GLU A 428 37.32 11.22 -0.79
C GLU A 428 36.07 10.41 -0.45
N ALA A 429 35.33 9.95 -1.46
CA ALA A 429 34.16 9.10 -1.28
C ALA A 429 34.49 7.80 -0.52
N ILE A 430 35.58 7.13 -0.89
CA ILE A 430 36.08 5.93 -0.19
C ILE A 430 36.39 6.26 1.27
N SER A 431 37.14 7.34 1.54
CA SER A 431 37.51 7.74 2.90
C SER A 431 36.28 7.96 3.78
N LEU A 432 35.30 8.72 3.28
CA LEU A 432 34.06 9.01 4.00
C LEU A 432 33.24 7.75 4.25
N CYS A 433 33.07 6.89 3.23
CA CYS A 433 32.34 5.63 3.40
C CYS A 433 32.99 4.72 4.44
N VAL A 434 34.33 4.63 4.46
CA VAL A 434 35.08 3.86 5.46
C VAL A 434 34.82 4.41 6.86
N GLU A 435 34.88 5.72 7.05
CA GLU A 435 34.59 6.36 8.34
C GLU A 435 33.16 6.10 8.81
N TRP A 436 32.17 6.18 7.91
CA TRP A 436 30.78 5.87 8.23
C TRP A 436 30.60 4.42 8.65
N ILE A 437 31.17 3.47 7.91
CA ILE A 437 31.07 2.04 8.22
C ILE A 437 31.73 1.73 9.56
N VAL A 438 32.92 2.31 9.82
CA VAL A 438 33.60 2.18 11.12
C VAL A 438 32.72 2.74 12.24
N HIS A 439 32.09 3.90 12.04
CA HIS A 439 31.17 4.47 13.02
C HIS A 439 29.99 3.52 13.29
N PHE A 440 29.31 3.02 12.26
CA PHE A 440 28.15 2.13 12.39
C PHE A 440 28.50 0.82 13.12
N ILE A 441 29.64 0.20 12.79
CA ILE A 441 30.12 -0.99 13.50
C ILE A 441 30.40 -0.66 14.98
N ASN A 442 31.00 0.49 15.26
CA ASN A 442 31.34 0.91 16.63
C ASN A 442 30.11 1.21 17.49
N THR A 443 29.03 1.70 16.89
CA THR A 443 27.78 2.03 17.58
C THR A 443 26.76 0.89 17.56
N GLY A 444 27.10 -0.24 16.92
CA GLY A 444 26.23 -1.41 16.87
C GLY A 444 25.06 -1.28 15.88
N ILE A 445 25.17 -0.37 14.91
CA ILE A 445 24.17 -0.17 13.84
C ILE A 445 24.38 -1.24 12.76
N THR A 446 23.29 -1.91 12.39
CA THR A 446 23.34 -2.94 11.33
C THR A 446 23.15 -2.30 9.97
N GLY A 447 23.96 -2.65 8.96
CA GLY A 447 23.90 -1.97 7.67
C GLY A 447 24.32 -2.78 6.45
N PHE A 448 23.86 -2.30 5.29
CA PHE A 448 24.22 -2.80 3.97
C PHE A 448 24.56 -1.63 3.05
N MET A 449 25.63 -1.75 2.28
CA MET A 449 26.02 -0.78 1.26
C MET A 449 26.28 -1.47 -0.07
N VAL A 450 25.59 -1.07 -1.12
CA VAL A 450 25.97 -1.39 -2.50
C VAL A 450 26.92 -0.31 -3.02
N THR A 451 28.03 -0.73 -3.59
CA THR A 451 29.00 0.19 -4.19
C THR A 451 29.82 -0.47 -5.31
N HIS A 452 30.34 0.37 -6.20
CA HIS A 452 31.35 0.00 -7.19
C HIS A 452 32.78 0.24 -6.69
N MET A 453 32.95 0.89 -5.54
CA MET A 453 34.24 1.26 -4.97
C MET A 453 34.83 0.08 -4.17
N HIS A 454 35.48 -0.85 -4.87
CA HIS A 454 36.10 -2.04 -4.25
C HIS A 454 37.15 -1.71 -3.19
N ASP A 455 37.80 -0.55 -3.28
CA ASP A 455 38.82 -0.08 -2.34
C ASP A 455 38.29 0.19 -0.92
N ILE A 456 36.97 0.35 -0.75
CA ILE A 456 36.35 0.42 0.59
C ILE A 456 36.66 -0.86 1.37
N TYR A 457 36.57 -2.03 0.75
CA TYR A 457 36.90 -3.31 1.40
C TYR A 457 38.35 -3.33 1.87
N PHE A 458 39.30 -3.01 0.97
CA PHE A 458 40.73 -3.05 1.29
C PHE A 458 41.12 -2.01 2.36
N SER A 459 40.41 -0.89 2.40
CA SER A 459 40.61 0.15 3.40
C SER A 459 40.06 -0.29 4.76
N LEU A 460 38.87 -0.90 4.81
CA LEU A 460 38.28 -1.45 6.04
C LEU A 460 39.12 -2.59 6.62
N GLU A 461 39.68 -3.47 5.79
CA GLU A 461 40.58 -4.54 6.23
C GLU A 461 41.84 -4.02 6.94
N LYS A 462 42.29 -2.81 6.60
CA LYS A 462 43.44 -2.15 7.26
C LYS A 462 43.03 -1.33 8.48
N THR A 463 41.84 -0.74 8.45
CA THR A 463 41.37 0.21 9.47
C THR A 463 40.69 -0.47 10.65
N LEU A 464 39.96 -1.57 10.44
CA LEU A 464 39.24 -2.28 11.49
C LEU A 464 40.19 -3.14 12.34
N SER A 465 39.95 -3.16 13.66
CA SER A 465 40.62 -4.11 14.54
C SER A 465 40.18 -5.54 14.26
N GLU A 466 41.00 -6.53 14.59
CA GLU A 466 40.70 -7.96 14.38
C GLU A 466 39.36 -8.41 15.01
N GLU A 467 38.98 -7.82 16.14
CA GLU A 467 37.67 -8.06 16.76
C GLU A 467 36.52 -7.53 15.89
N LYS A 468 36.67 -6.31 15.37
CA LYS A 468 35.63 -5.63 14.57
C LYS A 468 35.54 -6.14 13.14
N LYS A 469 36.60 -6.76 12.61
CA LYS A 469 36.55 -7.45 11.31
C LYS A 469 35.45 -8.52 11.26
N ARG A 470 35.15 -9.16 12.38
CA ARG A 470 34.03 -10.14 12.49
C ARG A 470 32.65 -9.51 12.27
N LYS A 471 32.54 -8.18 12.40
CA LYS A 471 31.33 -7.38 12.16
C LYS A 471 31.31 -6.77 10.76
N PHE A 472 32.32 -7.00 9.95
CA PHE A 472 32.36 -6.57 8.56
C PHE A 472 32.18 -7.78 7.63
N ARG A 473 31.35 -7.64 6.60
CA ARG A 473 31.08 -8.71 5.62
C ARG A 473 31.28 -8.16 4.22
N SER A 474 31.98 -8.93 3.37
CA SER A 474 32.15 -8.61 1.96
C SER A 474 31.30 -9.53 1.10
N LEU A 475 30.29 -8.97 0.44
CA LEU A 475 29.36 -9.70 -0.41
C LEU A 475 29.63 -9.36 -1.87
N VAL A 476 29.72 -10.39 -2.71
CA VAL A 476 30.01 -10.23 -4.14
C VAL A 476 28.96 -10.96 -4.97
N THR A 477 28.43 -10.24 -5.95
CA THR A 477 27.54 -10.80 -6.97
C THR A 477 28.34 -11.63 -7.99
N ILE A 478 27.87 -12.84 -8.27
CA ILE A 478 28.56 -13.75 -9.18
C ILE A 478 28.21 -13.45 -10.63
N THR A 479 29.25 -13.13 -11.39
CA THR A 479 29.23 -13.02 -12.86
C THR A 479 30.17 -14.07 -13.43
N ARG A 480 29.72 -14.85 -14.42
CA ARG A 480 30.57 -15.83 -15.12
C ARG A 480 30.77 -15.44 -16.56
N ARG A 481 31.97 -15.65 -17.08
CA ARG A 481 32.25 -15.60 -18.51
C ARG A 481 31.86 -16.93 -19.14
N ASN A 482 31.08 -16.91 -20.20
CA ASN A 482 30.78 -18.12 -20.98
C ASN A 482 31.86 -18.37 -22.05
N ASP A 483 31.77 -19.52 -22.73
CA ASP A 483 32.73 -19.94 -23.76
C ASP A 483 32.80 -18.97 -24.96
N ALA A 484 31.79 -18.11 -25.13
CA ALA A 484 31.74 -17.07 -26.15
C ALA A 484 32.24 -15.70 -25.67
N HIS A 485 32.96 -15.66 -24.53
CA HIS A 485 33.45 -14.44 -23.88
C HIS A 485 32.37 -13.44 -23.42
N VAL A 486 31.09 -13.82 -23.41
CA VAL A 486 29.99 -12.99 -22.91
C VAL A 486 29.83 -13.18 -21.40
N LEU A 487 29.70 -12.07 -20.68
CA LEU A 487 29.41 -12.07 -19.25
C LEU A 487 27.94 -12.45 -19.02
N LYS A 488 27.71 -13.48 -18.21
CA LYS A 488 26.40 -13.91 -17.73
C LYS A 488 26.30 -13.68 -16.22
N ASN A 489 25.37 -12.81 -15.83
CA ASN A 489 25.03 -12.58 -14.43
C ASN A 489 24.23 -13.77 -13.89
N LEU A 490 24.68 -14.34 -12.76
CA LEU A 490 23.95 -15.43 -12.10
C LEU A 490 22.98 -14.93 -11.02
N TYR A 491 23.04 -13.63 -10.69
CA TYR A 491 22.23 -12.97 -9.66
C TYR A 491 22.33 -13.62 -8.26
N ARG A 492 23.38 -14.42 -8.05
CA ARG A 492 23.73 -15.02 -6.77
C ARG A 492 24.75 -14.16 -6.06
N VAL A 493 24.55 -13.95 -4.76
CA VAL A 493 25.46 -13.23 -3.88
C VAL A 493 26.16 -14.23 -2.98
N VAL A 494 27.48 -14.10 -2.87
CA VAL A 494 28.30 -14.92 -1.96
C VAL A 494 29.23 -14.04 -1.15
N GLU A 495 29.61 -14.51 0.02
CA GLU A 495 30.64 -13.85 0.81
C GLU A 495 32.04 -14.21 0.29
N GLN A 496 32.79 -13.20 -0.15
CA GLN A 496 34.17 -13.34 -0.62
C GLN A 496 34.84 -11.97 -0.74
N GLU A 497 36.18 -11.96 -0.83
CA GLU A 497 36.94 -10.78 -1.20
C GLU A 497 36.55 -10.30 -2.62
N PRO A 498 36.36 -8.99 -2.85
CA PRO A 498 36.08 -8.45 -4.18
C PRO A 498 37.28 -8.65 -5.11
N SER A 499 36.99 -8.91 -6.40
CA SER A 499 38.04 -8.91 -7.41
C SER A 499 38.69 -7.53 -7.49
N LYS A 500 40.03 -7.49 -7.59
CA LYS A 500 40.80 -6.24 -7.81
C LYS A 500 40.58 -5.64 -9.19
N THR A 501 39.95 -6.37 -10.10
CA THR A 501 39.67 -5.93 -11.47
C THR A 501 38.18 -5.65 -11.66
N SER A 502 37.86 -4.53 -12.30
CA SER A 502 36.51 -4.27 -12.77
C SER A 502 36.24 -5.08 -14.04
N TYR A 503 35.02 -5.61 -14.18
CA TYR A 503 34.57 -6.27 -15.41
C TYR A 503 34.36 -5.26 -16.56
N ALA A 504 34.75 -4.00 -16.42
CA ALA A 504 34.54 -2.97 -17.44
C ALA A 504 35.28 -3.30 -18.74
N ALA A 505 36.50 -3.84 -18.63
CA ALA A 505 37.26 -4.32 -19.80
C ALA A 505 36.55 -5.50 -20.47
N ASP A 506 36.05 -6.47 -19.71
CA ASP A 506 35.29 -7.60 -20.25
C ASP A 506 33.96 -7.18 -20.90
N VAL A 507 33.28 -6.15 -20.35
CA VAL A 507 32.08 -5.56 -20.96
C VAL A 507 32.46 -4.87 -22.27
N ALA A 508 33.51 -4.05 -22.29
CA ALA A 508 34.00 -3.39 -23.50
C ALA A 508 34.37 -4.42 -24.59
N ASP A 509 35.08 -5.49 -24.23
CA ASP A 509 35.41 -6.61 -25.10
C ASP A 509 34.16 -7.25 -25.72
N SER A 510 33.08 -7.43 -24.93
CA SER A 510 31.83 -8.01 -25.41
C SER A 510 31.11 -7.14 -26.46
N PHE A 511 31.37 -5.83 -26.45
CA PHE A 511 30.93 -4.89 -27.48
C PHE A 511 31.96 -4.73 -28.62
N GLY A 512 33.03 -5.55 -28.62
CA GLY A 512 34.09 -5.51 -29.62
C GLY A 512 35.16 -4.44 -29.38
N ILE A 513 35.10 -3.73 -28.26
CA ILE A 513 36.02 -2.67 -27.86
C ILE A 513 37.09 -3.27 -26.94
N SER A 514 38.04 -4.00 -27.53
CA SER A 514 39.20 -4.50 -26.78
C SER A 514 40.37 -3.53 -26.86
N LEU A 515 41.12 -3.36 -25.78
CA LEU A 515 42.31 -2.49 -25.74
C LEU A 515 43.31 -2.86 -26.85
N GLU A 516 43.47 -4.16 -27.13
CA GLU A 516 44.31 -4.66 -28.22
C GLU A 516 43.82 -4.20 -29.60
N LYS A 517 42.53 -4.36 -29.93
CA LYS A 517 41.94 -3.81 -31.17
C LYS A 517 42.03 -2.28 -31.27
N LEU A 518 41.80 -1.56 -30.17
CA LEU A 518 41.91 -0.09 -30.15
C LEU A 518 43.34 0.37 -30.39
N ILE A 519 44.32 -0.38 -29.87
CA ILE A 519 45.73 -0.13 -30.09
C ILE A 519 46.13 -0.56 -31.49
N GLU A 520 45.62 -1.65 -32.05
CA GLU A 520 46.03 -2.16 -33.37
C GLU A 520 45.34 -1.49 -34.56
N ASP A 521 44.19 -0.83 -34.35
CA ASP A 521 43.47 -0.11 -35.40
C ASP A 521 44.27 1.14 -35.87
N PRO A 522 44.78 1.13 -37.12
CA PRO A 522 45.58 2.22 -37.65
C PRO A 522 44.81 3.54 -37.74
N ALA A 523 43.49 3.48 -37.96
CA ALA A 523 42.65 4.67 -38.11
C ALA A 523 42.45 5.36 -36.76
N LEU A 524 42.22 4.60 -35.69
CA LEU A 524 42.10 5.14 -34.33
C LEU A 524 43.43 5.68 -33.81
N ARG A 525 44.56 5.03 -34.13
CA ARG A 525 45.90 5.57 -33.85
C ARG A 525 46.14 6.90 -34.55
N GLU A 526 45.77 7.01 -35.83
CA GLU A 526 45.94 8.25 -36.60
C GLU A 526 45.04 9.38 -36.04
N GLN A 527 43.82 9.04 -35.61
CA GLN A 527 42.88 9.97 -34.99
C GLN A 527 43.37 10.45 -33.61
N ALA A 528 43.88 9.54 -32.78
CA ALA A 528 44.47 9.87 -31.48
C ALA A 528 45.73 10.73 -31.63
N GLN A 529 46.59 10.46 -32.62
CA GLN A 529 47.77 11.27 -32.92
C GLN A 529 47.40 12.67 -33.45
N ARG A 530 46.33 12.79 -34.24
CA ARG A 530 45.80 14.11 -34.66
C ARG A 530 45.28 14.89 -33.46
N TYR A 531 44.50 14.27 -32.59
CA TYR A 531 43.99 14.91 -31.37
C TYR A 531 45.13 15.34 -30.43
N GLN A 532 46.17 14.53 -30.28
CA GLN A 532 47.33 14.86 -29.45
C GLN A 532 48.14 16.02 -30.03
N LYS A 533 48.22 16.11 -31.38
CA LYS A 533 48.76 17.28 -32.07
C LYS A 533 47.91 18.53 -31.86
N ASP A 534 46.59 18.43 -32.06
CA ASP A 534 45.66 19.55 -31.90
C ASP A 534 45.67 20.10 -30.46
N VAL A 535 45.76 19.22 -29.45
CA VAL A 535 45.87 19.61 -28.03
C VAL A 535 47.23 20.22 -27.72
N SER A 536 48.32 19.72 -28.30
CA SER A 536 49.66 20.29 -28.14
C SER A 536 49.86 21.62 -28.89
N GLU A 537 49.10 21.85 -29.97
CA GLU A 537 49.07 23.13 -30.71
C GLU A 537 48.13 24.14 -30.03
N GLN A 538 47.07 23.70 -29.35
CA GLN A 538 46.23 24.55 -28.52
C GLN A 538 46.87 24.95 -27.18
N SER A 539 47.84 24.20 -26.65
CA SER A 539 48.56 24.58 -25.41
C SER A 539 49.68 25.63 -25.62
N LEU A 540 49.71 26.31 -26.78
CA LEU A 540 50.62 27.43 -27.05
C LEU A 540 49.93 28.80 -26.99
N PHE A 541 48.65 28.85 -26.60
CA PHE A 541 47.98 30.09 -26.19
C PHE A 541 47.12 29.84 -24.94
N GLU A 542 47.44 30.62 -23.89
CA GLU A 542 46.87 30.71 -22.53
C GLU A 542 47.47 29.81 -21.44
#